data_AF-A0AB38VLE0-F1
#
_entry.id   AF-A0AB38VLE0-F1
#
_cell.length_a   1.000
_cell.length_b   1.000
_cell.length_c   1.000
_cell.angle_alpha   90.00
_cell.angle_beta   90.00
_cell.angle_gamma   90.00
#
_symmetry.space_group_name_H-M   'P 1'
#
loop_
_entity.id
_entity.type
_entity.pdbx_description
1 polymer ?
#
loop_
_entity_poly.entity_id
_entity_poly.type
_entity_poly.pdbx_seq_one_letter_code
_entity_poly.pdbx_strand_id
1 'polypeptide(L)'
;MDFLLKHSLDKDDFFQKAKALNLHIDTSGKYVTYKLIDSPQERPVRDRTLSKKGKYYLDKMVERFAINEVVYNLDHIKEKYDEEQAKKAEDFEMKVRIEPWQIKQLTNQSIHVPIIFGLDRQGTVAIPARMLDQNEDGSFTAYLKKNDFFYFLNADHSEQNRFVKGTTLIKQLSAQNGEVILTKNKHVAELNRLVDEFNFLAANQVTDSTQFMQLKETFLEQLVETDKTLEQLDDKMTYLNKVLGALMDYQNGIIPSEVTMTILDKAKVDKDGDTKSLRKEIKELQIERETLHKVRDQIVNDYDFAIEMTNRYDKSNKESKRRSML
;
A
#
# COMPACT_ATOMS: atom_id res chain seq x y z
N MET A 1 -2.00 10.70 14.74
CA MET A 1 -0.68 10.99 15.36
C MET A 1 0.36 11.37 14.33
N ASP A 2 0.76 10.47 13.42
CA ASP A 2 1.80 10.78 12.43
C ASP A 2 1.49 12.00 11.55
N PHE A 3 0.24 12.14 11.10
CA PHE A 3 -0.25 13.32 10.39
C PHE A 3 -0.04 14.61 11.19
N LEU A 4 -0.52 14.65 12.44
CA LEU A 4 -0.38 15.80 13.33
C LEU A 4 1.09 16.16 13.58
N LEU A 5 1.97 15.19 13.80
CA LEU A 5 3.40 15.45 14.02
C LEU A 5 4.10 16.09 12.83
N LYS A 6 3.66 15.79 11.61
CA LYS A 6 4.20 16.40 10.38
C LYS A 6 3.67 17.81 10.14
N HIS A 7 2.47 18.10 10.65
CA HIS A 7 1.78 19.35 10.39
C HIS A 7 1.58 20.18 11.66
N SER A 8 2.54 20.15 12.59
CA SER A 8 2.52 21.02 13.78
C SER A 8 3.86 21.73 13.97
N LEU A 9 3.82 23.05 14.23
CA LEU A 9 5.02 23.87 14.44
C LEU A 9 5.53 23.81 15.88
N ASP A 10 4.64 23.60 16.84
CA ASP A 10 4.95 23.52 18.26
C ASP A 10 3.87 22.72 19.01
N LYS A 11 3.98 22.70 20.35
CA LYS A 11 3.04 21.98 21.21
C LYS A 11 1.62 22.56 21.15
N ASP A 12 1.50 23.88 21.14
CA ASP A 12 0.18 24.53 21.22
C ASP A 12 -0.57 24.33 19.90
N ASP A 13 0.12 24.50 18.77
CA ASP A 13 -0.40 24.20 17.43
C ASP A 13 -0.81 22.71 17.32
N PHE A 14 0.04 21.80 17.83
CA PHE A 14 -0.27 20.37 17.88
C PHE A 14 -1.54 20.06 18.67
N PHE A 15 -1.73 20.67 19.86
CA PHE A 15 -2.93 20.44 20.67
C PHE A 15 -4.19 21.02 20.04
N GLN A 16 -4.09 22.21 19.41
CA GLN A 16 -5.22 22.80 18.70
C GLN A 16 -5.65 21.93 17.52
N LYS A 17 -4.70 21.46 16.71
CA LYS A 17 -4.96 20.56 15.58
C LYS A 17 -5.47 19.19 16.04
N ALA A 18 -4.92 18.63 17.11
CA ALA A 18 -5.42 17.39 17.69
C ALA A 18 -6.90 17.51 18.09
N LYS A 19 -7.28 18.61 18.75
CA LYS A 19 -8.66 18.89 19.10
C LYS A 19 -9.57 19.01 17.86
N ALA A 20 -9.10 19.67 16.80
CA ALA A 20 -9.84 19.77 15.54
C ALA A 20 -10.08 18.41 14.85
N LEU A 21 -9.19 17.43 15.10
CA LEU A 21 -9.31 16.04 14.63
C LEU A 21 -9.92 15.10 15.69
N ASN A 22 -10.69 15.62 16.65
CA ASN A 22 -11.35 14.84 17.71
C ASN A 22 -10.40 13.96 18.55
N LEU A 23 -9.13 14.35 18.65
CA LEU A 23 -8.12 13.66 19.46
C LEU A 23 -7.89 14.42 20.77
N HIS A 24 -8.34 13.83 21.88
CA HIS A 24 -8.01 14.31 23.21
C HIS A 24 -6.63 13.83 23.64
N ILE A 25 -5.83 14.75 24.19
CA ILE A 25 -4.49 14.48 24.70
C ILE A 25 -4.41 14.99 26.13
N ASP A 26 -4.06 14.10 27.06
CA ASP A 26 -3.90 14.42 28.48
C ASP A 26 -2.44 14.28 28.89
N THR A 27 -1.86 15.38 29.38
CA THR A 27 -0.48 15.50 29.86
C THR A 27 -0.40 15.72 31.39
N SER A 28 -1.53 15.72 32.09
CA SER A 28 -1.59 15.99 33.54
C SER A 28 -1.06 14.85 34.40
N GLY A 29 -1.12 13.63 33.87
CA GLY A 29 -0.67 12.41 34.54
C GLY A 29 0.82 12.13 34.38
N LYS A 30 1.27 11.03 34.99
CA LYS A 30 2.64 10.50 34.83
C LYS A 30 2.99 10.14 33.38
N TYR A 31 1.99 9.83 32.57
CA TYR A 31 2.15 9.41 31.17
C TYR A 31 1.24 10.27 30.30
N VAL A 32 1.68 10.58 29.08
CA VAL A 32 0.80 11.22 28.11
C VAL A 32 -0.19 10.19 27.60
N THR A 33 -1.48 10.55 27.57
CA THR A 33 -2.53 9.65 27.08
C THR A 33 -3.35 10.28 25.96
N TYR A 34 -3.85 9.42 25.08
CA TYR A 34 -4.53 9.79 23.84
C TYR A 34 -5.88 9.09 23.75
N LYS A 35 -6.92 9.82 23.36
CA LYS A 35 -8.27 9.27 23.20
C LYS A 35 -8.99 9.92 22.02
N LEU A 36 -9.55 9.09 21.13
CA LEU A 36 -10.48 9.54 20.11
C LEU A 36 -11.83 9.84 20.76
N ILE A 37 -12.37 11.02 20.49
CA ILE A 37 -13.63 11.51 21.08
C ILE A 37 -14.82 11.10 20.19
N ASP A 38 -14.59 10.89 18.91
CA ASP A 38 -15.58 10.52 17.88
C ASP A 38 -15.73 9.00 17.68
N SER A 39 -15.02 8.20 18.48
CA SER A 39 -15.04 6.75 18.44
C SER A 39 -15.48 6.17 19.79
N PRO A 40 -16.08 4.96 19.83
CA PRO A 40 -16.47 4.28 21.08
C PRO A 40 -15.25 3.71 21.83
N GLN A 41 -14.27 4.57 22.11
CA GLN A 41 -13.05 4.20 22.81
C GLN A 41 -13.28 4.29 24.33
N GLU A 42 -13.31 3.15 25.00
CA GLU A 42 -13.56 3.09 26.45
C GLU A 42 -12.42 3.70 27.28
N ARG A 43 -11.16 3.40 26.92
CA ARG A 43 -9.98 3.78 27.71
C ARG A 43 -8.96 4.56 26.87
N PRO A 44 -8.35 5.63 27.43
CA PRO A 44 -7.27 6.33 26.76
C PRO A 44 -6.04 5.42 26.62
N VAL A 45 -5.29 5.60 25.54
CA VAL A 45 -4.08 4.82 25.23
C VAL A 45 -2.85 5.64 25.63
N ARG A 46 -1.88 5.02 26.32
CA ARG A 46 -0.63 5.67 26.72
C ARG A 46 0.35 5.81 25.55
N ASP A 47 1.15 6.88 25.57
CA ASP A 47 2.29 7.12 24.68
C ASP A 47 3.14 5.87 24.36
N ARG A 48 3.56 5.11 25.38
CA ARG A 48 4.36 3.88 25.26
C ARG A 48 3.63 2.76 24.51
N THR A 49 2.31 2.69 24.66
CA THR A 49 1.48 1.70 23.97
C THR A 49 1.37 2.04 22.50
N LEU A 50 1.26 3.33 22.16
CA LEU A 50 1.25 3.79 20.77
C LEU A 50 2.61 3.62 20.09
N SER A 51 3.71 3.85 20.82
CA SER A 51 5.06 3.61 20.32
C SER A 51 6.00 3.15 21.42
N LYS A 52 6.41 1.88 21.33
CA LYS A 52 7.46 1.32 22.20
C LYS A 52 8.80 2.05 22.07
N LYS A 53 9.04 2.69 20.91
CA LYS A 53 10.29 3.38 20.57
C LYS A 53 10.33 4.85 21.02
N GLY A 54 9.31 5.38 21.67
CA GLY A 54 9.38 6.77 22.13
C GLY A 54 8.78 7.81 21.19
N LYS A 55 8.30 7.42 19.99
CA LYS A 55 7.95 8.38 18.91
C LYS A 55 6.91 9.43 19.34
N TYR A 56 5.98 9.03 20.20
CA TYR A 56 4.86 9.88 20.64
C TYR A 56 5.04 10.38 22.07
N TYR A 57 6.26 10.54 22.54
CA TYR A 57 6.56 11.15 23.82
C TYR A 57 6.73 12.65 23.60
N LEU A 58 6.20 13.48 24.50
CA LEU A 58 6.16 14.93 24.31
C LEU A 58 7.54 15.51 23.96
N ASP A 59 8.59 15.03 24.62
CA ASP A 59 9.97 15.47 24.42
C ASP A 59 10.45 15.17 22.99
N LYS A 60 10.12 13.98 22.48
CA LYS A 60 10.41 13.56 21.09
C LYS A 60 9.57 14.29 20.06
N MET A 61 8.35 14.69 20.42
CA MET A 61 7.54 15.53 19.55
C MET A 61 8.14 16.93 19.41
N VAL A 62 8.68 17.50 20.50
CA VAL A 62 9.36 18.81 20.45
C VAL A 62 10.55 18.77 19.49
N GLU A 63 11.37 17.72 19.56
CA GLU A 63 12.45 17.50 18.59
C GLU A 63 11.91 17.48 17.14
N ARG A 64 10.73 16.89 16.93
CA ARG A 64 10.09 16.82 15.60
C ARG A 64 9.55 18.17 15.15
N PHE A 65 8.90 18.93 16.03
CA PHE A 65 8.32 20.23 15.73
C PHE A 65 9.40 21.24 15.31
N ALA A 66 10.56 21.20 15.95
CA ALA A 66 11.70 22.05 15.61
C ALA A 66 12.23 21.85 14.18
N ILE A 67 11.88 20.74 13.53
CA ILE A 67 12.24 20.45 12.14
C ILE A 67 11.19 21.02 11.18
N ASN A 68 9.93 21.16 11.60
CA ASN A 68 8.84 21.57 10.72
C ASN A 68 8.89 23.08 10.47
N GLU A 69 8.99 23.49 9.21
CA GLU A 69 8.97 24.89 8.80
C GLU A 69 7.63 25.24 8.14
N VAL A 70 7.10 24.33 7.31
CA VAL A 70 5.80 24.49 6.64
C VAL A 70 4.86 23.38 7.08
N VAL A 71 3.63 23.78 7.44
CA VAL A 71 2.56 22.89 7.91
C VAL A 71 1.22 23.33 7.35
N TYR A 72 0.20 22.46 7.45
CA TYR A 72 -1.17 22.88 7.16
C TYR A 72 -1.70 23.81 8.27
N ASN A 73 -2.49 24.81 7.87
CA ASN A 73 -3.17 25.69 8.81
C ASN A 73 -4.27 24.94 9.57
N LEU A 74 -4.58 25.43 10.78
CA LEU A 74 -5.62 24.85 11.64
C LEU A 74 -6.98 24.74 10.91
N ASP A 75 -7.35 25.76 10.13
CA ASP A 75 -8.66 25.80 9.44
C ASP A 75 -8.84 24.68 8.41
N HIS A 76 -7.75 24.23 7.80
CA HIS A 76 -7.76 23.21 6.74
C HIS A 76 -7.29 21.84 7.23
N ILE A 77 -6.92 21.69 8.51
CA ILE A 77 -6.30 20.46 9.02
C ILE A 77 -7.24 19.26 8.91
N LYS A 78 -8.54 19.48 9.14
CA LYS A 78 -9.56 18.43 9.08
C LYS A 78 -9.81 17.98 7.65
N GLU A 79 -9.99 18.93 6.75
CA GLU A 79 -10.15 18.66 5.32
C GLU A 79 -8.94 17.87 4.78
N LYS A 80 -7.72 18.32 5.06
CA LYS A 80 -6.49 17.64 4.63
C LYS A 80 -6.34 16.24 5.24
N TYR A 81 -6.76 16.07 6.50
CA TYR A 81 -6.76 14.75 7.13
C TYR A 81 -7.77 13.81 6.47
N ASP A 82 -8.98 14.29 6.20
CA ASP A 82 -10.05 13.51 5.58
C ASP A 82 -9.69 13.15 4.12
N GLU A 83 -9.08 14.08 3.36
CA GLU A 83 -8.49 13.80 2.05
C GLU A 83 -7.43 12.67 2.12
N GLU A 84 -6.52 12.71 3.10
CA GLU A 84 -5.51 11.66 3.27
C GLU A 84 -6.14 10.32 3.67
N GLN A 85 -7.18 10.32 4.50
CA GLN A 85 -7.93 9.10 4.83
C GLN A 85 -8.68 8.55 3.62
N ALA A 86 -9.32 9.40 2.82
CA ALA A 86 -10.00 9.02 1.59
C ALA A 86 -9.03 8.40 0.58
N LYS A 87 -7.88 9.05 0.33
CA LYS A 87 -6.80 8.49 -0.51
C LYS A 87 -6.33 7.12 -0.01
N LYS A 88 -6.19 6.93 1.30
CA LYS A 88 -5.83 5.61 1.90
C LYS A 88 -6.95 4.58 1.84
N ALA A 89 -8.20 5.01 1.87
CA ALA A 89 -9.36 4.13 1.75
C ALA A 89 -9.52 3.62 0.31
N GLU A 90 -9.33 4.52 -0.67
CA GLU A 90 -9.34 4.24 -2.11
C GLU A 90 -8.08 3.50 -2.60
N ASP A 91 -7.01 3.51 -1.81
CA ASP A 91 -5.81 2.75 -2.11
C ASP A 91 -6.09 1.23 -2.01
N PHE A 92 -6.35 0.62 -3.16
CA PHE A 92 -6.52 -0.82 -3.28
C PHE A 92 -5.18 -1.53 -3.21
N GLU A 93 -5.11 -2.64 -2.48
CA GLU A 93 -3.90 -3.49 -2.47
C GLU A 93 -4.00 -4.57 -3.54
N MET A 94 -5.18 -5.12 -3.76
CA MET A 94 -5.41 -6.18 -4.74
C MET A 94 -6.75 -5.99 -5.43
N LYS A 95 -6.83 -6.31 -6.72
CA LYS A 95 -8.10 -6.39 -7.43
C LYS A 95 -8.20 -7.61 -8.34
N VAL A 96 -9.42 -8.10 -8.53
CA VAL A 96 -9.74 -9.21 -9.43
C VAL A 96 -11.11 -8.99 -10.05
N ARG A 97 -11.29 -9.45 -11.28
CA ARG A 97 -12.60 -9.49 -11.93
C ARG A 97 -13.40 -10.70 -11.40
N ILE A 98 -14.68 -10.49 -11.16
CA ILE A 98 -15.66 -11.49 -10.74
C ILE A 98 -16.69 -11.59 -11.86
N GLU A 99 -16.82 -12.79 -12.40
CA GLU A 99 -17.76 -13.07 -13.48
C GLU A 99 -19.19 -13.25 -12.96
N PRO A 100 -20.23 -12.92 -13.75
CA PRO A 100 -21.62 -13.04 -13.31
C PRO A 100 -21.99 -14.42 -12.79
N TRP A 101 -21.44 -15.49 -13.39
CA TRP A 101 -21.70 -16.87 -13.00
C TRP A 101 -21.10 -17.25 -11.63
N GLN A 102 -20.13 -16.49 -11.12
CA GLN A 102 -19.59 -16.67 -9.77
C GLN A 102 -20.55 -16.13 -8.70
N ILE A 103 -21.53 -15.31 -9.06
CA ILE A 103 -22.40 -14.65 -8.09
C ILE A 103 -23.62 -15.54 -7.83
N LYS A 104 -23.74 -16.02 -6.59
CA LYS A 104 -24.91 -16.78 -6.14
C LYS A 104 -26.12 -15.86 -5.88
N GLN A 105 -25.87 -14.69 -5.29
CA GLN A 105 -26.92 -13.73 -4.97
C GLN A 105 -26.39 -12.30 -5.00
N LEU A 106 -27.07 -11.44 -5.75
CA LEU A 106 -26.82 -10.01 -5.79
C LEU A 106 -27.86 -9.28 -4.92
N THR A 107 -27.38 -8.36 -4.08
CA THR A 107 -28.22 -7.46 -3.28
C THR A 107 -27.72 -6.03 -3.46
N ASN A 108 -28.52 -5.03 -3.09
CA ASN A 108 -28.09 -3.62 -3.15
C ASN A 108 -26.88 -3.32 -2.25
N GLN A 109 -26.59 -4.18 -1.26
CA GLN A 109 -25.52 -3.96 -0.28
C GLN A 109 -24.29 -4.84 -0.50
N SER A 110 -24.42 -5.97 -1.20
CA SER A 110 -23.34 -6.95 -1.38
C SER A 110 -23.62 -7.97 -2.48
N ILE A 111 -22.55 -8.57 -3.00
CA ILE A 111 -22.63 -9.82 -3.78
C ILE A 111 -22.25 -11.00 -2.88
N HIS A 112 -22.94 -12.11 -3.06
CA HIS A 112 -22.67 -13.35 -2.35
C HIS A 112 -22.01 -14.33 -3.31
N VAL A 113 -20.79 -14.75 -2.98
CA VAL A 113 -19.96 -15.60 -3.84
C VAL A 113 -19.69 -16.91 -3.12
N PRO A 114 -19.96 -18.07 -3.76
CA PRO A 114 -19.60 -19.35 -3.20
C PRO A 114 -18.09 -19.54 -3.29
N ILE A 115 -17.47 -19.95 -2.18
CA ILE A 115 -16.05 -20.26 -2.12
C ILE A 115 -15.81 -21.60 -1.44
N ILE A 116 -14.66 -22.20 -1.73
CA ILE A 116 -14.16 -23.39 -1.06
C ILE A 116 -13.08 -22.95 -0.08
N PHE A 117 -13.19 -23.37 1.18
CA PHE A 117 -12.24 -23.02 2.23
C PHE A 117 -11.71 -24.27 2.96
N GLY A 118 -10.39 -24.42 3.02
CA GLY A 118 -9.77 -25.63 3.57
C GLY A 118 -9.80 -26.77 2.55
N LEU A 119 -9.94 -28.02 3.03
CA LEU A 119 -9.87 -29.21 2.17
C LEU A 119 -11.12 -29.40 1.30
N ASP A 120 -12.31 -29.05 1.82
CA ASP A 120 -13.58 -29.34 1.13
C ASP A 120 -14.78 -28.49 1.63
N ARG A 121 -14.56 -27.45 2.45
CA ARG A 121 -15.69 -26.71 3.03
C ARG A 121 -16.24 -25.71 2.03
N GLN A 122 -17.43 -26.01 1.51
CA GLN A 122 -18.17 -25.10 0.66
C GLN A 122 -18.97 -24.12 1.52
N GLY A 123 -18.99 -22.86 1.12
CA GLY A 123 -19.79 -21.84 1.78
C GLY A 123 -19.84 -20.58 0.95
N THR A 124 -20.44 -19.54 1.49
CA THR A 124 -20.68 -18.28 0.79
C THR A 124 -20.05 -17.14 1.57
N VAL A 125 -19.45 -16.19 0.84
CA VAL A 125 -18.93 -14.94 1.38
C VAL A 125 -19.69 -13.78 0.78
N ALA A 126 -20.11 -12.84 1.62
CA ALA A 126 -20.67 -11.57 1.19
C ALA A 126 -19.53 -10.55 0.98
N ILE A 127 -19.43 -10.00 -0.23
CA ILE A 127 -18.52 -8.91 -0.58
C ILE A 127 -19.35 -7.62 -0.65
N PRO A 128 -19.09 -6.62 0.22
CA PRO A 128 -19.84 -5.37 0.24
C PRO A 128 -19.75 -4.59 -1.08
N ALA A 129 -20.84 -3.93 -1.47
CA ALA A 129 -20.92 -3.10 -2.67
C ALA A 129 -19.84 -1.99 -2.72
N ARG A 130 -19.43 -1.45 -1.57
CA ARG A 130 -18.34 -0.45 -1.48
C ARG A 130 -16.96 -0.95 -1.93
N MET A 131 -16.79 -2.26 -2.12
CA MET A 131 -15.56 -2.90 -2.58
C MET A 131 -15.67 -3.35 -4.04
N LEU A 132 -16.73 -2.97 -4.74
CA LEU A 132 -17.10 -3.52 -6.03
C LEU A 132 -17.47 -2.40 -7.00
N ASP A 133 -16.87 -2.44 -8.18
CA ASP A 133 -17.32 -1.67 -9.33
C ASP A 133 -18.02 -2.60 -10.30
N GLN A 134 -19.25 -2.26 -10.72
CA GLN A 134 -19.95 -3.01 -11.75
C GLN A 134 -19.47 -2.56 -13.13
N ASN A 135 -19.06 -3.52 -13.95
CA ASN A 135 -18.63 -3.30 -15.32
C ASN A 135 -19.85 -3.33 -16.28
N GLU A 136 -19.70 -2.75 -17.47
CA GLU A 136 -20.78 -2.66 -18.47
C GLU A 136 -21.33 -4.02 -18.92
N ASP A 137 -20.49 -5.06 -18.88
CA ASP A 137 -20.81 -6.44 -19.26
C ASP A 137 -21.51 -7.24 -18.13
N GLY A 138 -21.79 -6.60 -16.99
CA GLY A 138 -22.40 -7.22 -15.81
C GLY A 138 -21.43 -7.97 -14.90
N SER A 139 -20.14 -8.04 -15.25
CA SER A 139 -19.08 -8.50 -14.33
C SER A 139 -18.79 -7.43 -13.26
N PHE A 140 -18.08 -7.81 -12.20
CA PHE A 140 -17.68 -6.88 -11.14
C PHE A 140 -16.16 -6.85 -11.00
N THR A 141 -15.59 -5.69 -10.71
CA THR A 141 -14.20 -5.56 -10.27
C THR A 141 -14.18 -5.44 -8.75
N ALA A 142 -13.59 -6.40 -8.06
CA ALA A 142 -13.47 -6.40 -6.61
C ALA A 142 -12.13 -5.82 -6.15
N TYR A 143 -12.15 -4.91 -5.18
CA TYR A 143 -10.98 -4.30 -4.55
C TYR A 143 -10.86 -4.76 -3.10
N LEU A 144 -9.77 -5.46 -2.79
CA LEU A 144 -9.58 -6.14 -1.52
C LEU A 144 -8.20 -5.77 -0.93
N LYS A 145 -8.14 -5.61 0.39
CA LYS A 145 -6.87 -5.48 1.13
C LYS A 145 -6.43 -6.84 1.67
N LYS A 146 -5.12 -7.03 1.85
CA LYS A 146 -4.55 -8.31 2.32
C LYS A 146 -5.10 -8.72 3.69
N ASN A 147 -5.36 -7.72 4.54
CA ASN A 147 -5.84 -7.89 5.91
C ASN A 147 -7.34 -7.63 6.08
N ASP A 148 -8.11 -7.47 5.00
CA ASP A 148 -9.56 -7.45 5.10
C ASP A 148 -10.07 -8.82 5.58
N PHE A 149 -11.15 -8.81 6.35
CA PHE A 149 -11.80 -10.00 6.85
C PHE A 149 -13.22 -10.10 6.33
N PHE A 150 -13.55 -11.27 5.80
CA PHE A 150 -14.85 -11.58 5.25
C PHE A 150 -15.47 -12.73 6.02
N TYR A 151 -16.75 -12.63 6.32
CA TYR A 151 -17.44 -13.69 7.05
C TYR A 151 -17.87 -14.80 6.08
N PHE A 152 -17.34 -15.99 6.30
CA PHE A 152 -17.70 -17.20 5.57
C PHE A 152 -18.84 -17.91 6.26
N LEU A 153 -19.90 -18.18 5.50
CA LEU A 153 -21.11 -18.86 5.93
C LEU A 153 -21.21 -20.23 5.27
N ASN A 154 -21.19 -21.30 6.07
CA ASN A 154 -21.55 -22.63 5.62
C ASN A 154 -23.03 -22.87 5.97
N ALA A 155 -23.84 -23.16 4.94
CA ALA A 155 -25.28 -23.32 5.08
C ALA A 155 -25.65 -24.58 5.86
N ASP A 156 -24.86 -25.65 5.72
CA ASP A 156 -25.13 -26.95 6.31
C ASP A 156 -24.45 -27.13 7.67
N HIS A 157 -23.37 -26.36 7.91
CA HIS A 157 -22.50 -26.50 9.08
C HIS A 157 -22.14 -25.14 9.68
N SER A 158 -23.09 -24.51 10.39
CA SER A 158 -22.89 -23.17 10.99
C SER A 158 -21.70 -23.08 11.97
N GLU A 159 -21.32 -24.19 12.59
CA GLU A 159 -20.13 -24.32 13.45
C GLU A 159 -18.81 -24.09 12.69
N GLN A 160 -18.84 -24.15 11.35
CA GLN A 160 -17.68 -23.92 10.49
C GLN A 160 -17.54 -22.46 10.04
N ASN A 161 -18.53 -21.62 10.37
CA ASN A 161 -18.52 -20.18 10.07
C ASN A 161 -17.30 -19.50 10.69
N ARG A 162 -16.61 -18.68 9.92
CA ARG A 162 -15.36 -18.05 10.34
C ARG A 162 -15.03 -16.84 9.50
N PHE A 163 -14.07 -16.05 9.97
CA PHE A 163 -13.46 -15.01 9.15
C PHE A 163 -12.41 -15.59 8.20
N VAL A 164 -12.47 -15.16 6.94
CA VAL A 164 -11.51 -15.48 5.88
C VAL A 164 -10.78 -14.19 5.50
N LYS A 165 -9.47 -14.26 5.27
CA LYS A 165 -8.66 -13.10 4.87
C LYS A 165 -8.92 -12.73 3.42
N GLY A 166 -8.79 -11.45 3.09
CA GLY A 166 -8.88 -10.94 1.71
C GLY A 166 -7.92 -11.65 0.75
N THR A 167 -6.71 -11.98 1.19
CA THR A 167 -5.76 -12.80 0.40
C THR A 167 -6.28 -14.19 0.04
N THR A 168 -7.05 -14.82 0.92
CA THR A 168 -7.63 -16.13 0.64
C THR A 168 -8.85 -16.00 -0.28
N LEU A 169 -9.72 -15.03 0.00
CA LEU A 169 -10.90 -14.78 -0.80
C LEU A 169 -10.53 -14.47 -2.26
N ILE A 170 -9.60 -13.53 -2.48
CA ILE A 170 -9.22 -13.11 -3.83
C ILE A 170 -8.57 -14.24 -4.63
N LYS A 171 -7.78 -15.10 -3.98
CA LYS A 171 -7.20 -16.30 -4.60
C LYS A 171 -8.26 -17.30 -5.01
N GLN A 172 -9.31 -17.49 -4.20
CA GLN A 172 -10.43 -18.37 -4.54
C GLN A 172 -11.22 -17.83 -5.74
N LEU A 173 -11.55 -16.53 -5.75
CA LEU A 173 -12.22 -15.88 -6.87
C LEU A 173 -11.44 -16.05 -8.18
N SER A 174 -10.15 -15.75 -8.11
CA SER A 174 -9.20 -15.87 -9.21
C SER A 174 -8.99 -17.31 -9.68
N ALA A 175 -8.97 -18.28 -8.77
CA ALA A 175 -8.82 -19.70 -9.13
C ALA A 175 -10.05 -20.24 -9.87
N GLN A 176 -11.26 -19.77 -9.52
CA GLN A 176 -12.50 -20.21 -10.16
C GLN A 176 -12.61 -19.75 -11.61
N ASN A 177 -12.29 -18.48 -11.89
CA ASN A 177 -12.50 -17.89 -13.22
C ASN A 177 -11.23 -17.78 -14.07
N GLY A 178 -10.05 -18.03 -13.50
CA GLY A 178 -8.78 -17.91 -14.19
C GLY A 178 -8.23 -16.48 -14.29
N GLU A 179 -8.96 -15.45 -13.84
CA GLU A 179 -8.57 -14.03 -13.91
C GLU A 179 -7.36 -13.70 -13.05
N VAL A 180 -6.46 -12.86 -13.57
CA VAL A 180 -5.24 -12.46 -12.86
C VAL A 180 -5.54 -11.51 -11.70
N ILE A 181 -4.85 -11.72 -10.58
CA ILE A 181 -4.88 -10.80 -9.45
C ILE A 181 -3.92 -9.65 -9.71
N LEU A 182 -4.45 -8.42 -9.75
CA LEU A 182 -3.64 -7.23 -9.89
C LEU A 182 -3.30 -6.71 -8.49
N THR A 183 -2.04 -6.83 -8.10
CA THR A 183 -1.54 -6.36 -6.81
C THR A 183 -0.84 -5.01 -6.97
N LYS A 184 -1.23 -4.03 -6.16
CA LYS A 184 -0.51 -2.76 -6.04
C LYS A 184 0.60 -2.92 -5.01
N ASN A 185 1.84 -2.67 -5.44
CA ASN A 185 2.97 -2.71 -4.54
C ASN A 185 2.92 -1.53 -3.56
N LYS A 186 3.17 -1.79 -2.27
CA LYS A 186 3.14 -0.77 -1.20
C LYS A 186 4.03 0.45 -1.48
N HIS A 187 5.15 0.23 -2.17
CA HIS A 187 6.11 1.28 -2.45
C HIS A 187 5.55 2.34 -3.41
N VAL A 188 4.55 2.00 -4.23
CA VAL A 188 3.84 2.98 -5.09
C VAL A 188 3.18 4.07 -4.25
N ALA A 189 2.42 3.67 -3.23
CA ALA A 189 1.72 4.62 -2.35
C ALA A 189 2.71 5.45 -1.52
N GLU A 190 3.79 4.83 -1.05
CA GLU A 190 4.83 5.51 -0.27
C GLU A 190 5.59 6.54 -1.12
N LEU A 191 5.98 6.20 -2.35
CA LEU A 191 6.65 7.12 -3.27
C LEU A 191 5.75 8.31 -3.65
N ASN A 192 4.50 8.05 -4.05
CA ASN A 192 3.55 9.11 -4.39
C ASN A 192 3.33 10.07 -3.21
N ARG A 193 3.20 9.55 -1.98
CA ARG A 193 3.08 10.37 -0.77
C ARG A 193 4.31 11.27 -0.57
N LEU A 194 5.51 10.74 -0.80
CA LEU A 194 6.75 11.53 -0.64
C LEU A 194 6.85 12.61 -1.72
N VAL A 195 6.43 12.32 -2.95
CA VAL A 195 6.33 13.31 -4.03
C VAL A 195 5.34 14.42 -3.68
N ASP A 196 4.16 14.07 -3.17
CA ASP A 196 3.16 15.04 -2.69
C ASP A 196 3.74 15.93 -1.56
N GLU A 197 4.44 15.33 -0.60
CA GLU A 197 5.11 16.08 0.48
C GLU A 197 6.22 17.00 -0.05
N PHE A 198 6.96 16.57 -1.06
CA PHE A 198 7.99 17.38 -1.70
C PHE A 198 7.41 18.57 -2.44
N ASN A 199 6.38 18.34 -3.25
CA ASN A 199 5.68 19.37 -3.99
C ASN A 199 5.06 20.39 -3.03
N PHE A 200 4.57 19.94 -1.88
CA PHE A 200 4.09 20.83 -0.82
C PHE A 200 5.19 21.76 -0.29
N LEU A 201 6.38 21.24 0.05
CA LEU A 201 7.48 22.10 0.51
C LEU A 201 7.96 23.06 -0.58
N ALA A 202 8.11 22.57 -1.82
CA ALA A 202 8.56 23.37 -2.95
C ALA A 202 7.57 24.51 -3.28
N ALA A 203 6.26 24.23 -3.27
CA ALA A 203 5.22 25.24 -3.49
C ALA A 203 5.22 26.35 -2.42
N ASN A 204 5.70 26.03 -1.21
CA ASN A 204 5.86 26.98 -0.10
C ASN A 204 7.29 27.55 -0.02
N GLN A 205 8.10 27.40 -1.08
CA GLN A 205 9.46 27.97 -1.22
C GLN A 205 10.47 27.45 -0.19
N VAL A 206 10.23 26.26 0.36
CA VAL A 206 11.14 25.59 1.29
C VAL A 206 11.95 24.54 0.56
N THR A 207 13.17 24.91 0.17
CA THR A 207 14.05 24.10 -0.70
C THR A 207 15.38 23.69 -0.05
N ASP A 208 15.77 24.30 1.07
CA ASP A 208 17.06 24.04 1.74
C ASP A 208 16.93 23.86 3.27
N SER A 209 15.71 23.66 3.78
CA SER A 209 15.47 23.50 5.21
C SER A 209 15.86 22.12 5.74
N THR A 210 15.99 22.00 7.06
CA THR A 210 16.15 20.69 7.70
C THR A 210 14.97 19.76 7.40
N GLN A 211 13.75 20.31 7.29
CA GLN A 211 12.57 19.55 6.87
C GLN A 211 12.74 18.96 5.47
N PHE A 212 13.20 19.80 4.53
CA PHE A 212 13.41 19.41 3.14
C PHE A 212 14.51 18.36 3.00
N MET A 213 15.64 18.55 3.69
CA MET A 213 16.77 17.62 3.64
C MET A 213 16.41 16.25 4.22
N GLN A 214 15.65 16.18 5.32
CA GLN A 214 15.15 14.91 5.86
C GLN A 214 14.14 14.23 4.96
N LEU A 215 13.25 14.99 4.32
CA LEU A 215 12.31 14.45 3.34
C LEU A 215 13.05 13.85 2.15
N LYS A 216 14.11 14.52 1.68
CA LYS A 216 15.00 14.03 0.63
C LYS A 216 15.72 12.75 1.01
N GLU A 217 16.29 12.68 2.21
CA GLU A 217 16.92 11.45 2.69
C GLU A 217 15.90 10.30 2.73
N THR A 218 14.72 10.52 3.31
CA THR A 218 13.63 9.53 3.36
C THR A 218 13.22 9.06 1.96
N PHE A 219 13.17 9.98 1.00
CA PHE A 219 12.84 9.65 -0.39
C PHE A 219 13.91 8.82 -1.08
N LEU A 220 15.19 9.14 -0.89
CA LEU A 220 16.29 8.33 -1.42
C LEU A 220 16.31 6.93 -0.80
N GLU A 221 16.10 6.82 0.51
CA GLU A 221 15.95 5.52 1.19
C GLU A 221 14.76 4.72 0.62
N GLN A 222 13.64 5.39 0.37
CA GLN A 222 12.46 4.77 -0.23
C GLN A 222 12.73 4.25 -1.64
N LEU A 223 13.49 4.99 -2.46
CA LEU A 223 13.90 4.53 -3.79
C LEU A 223 14.79 3.28 -3.69
N VAL A 224 15.75 3.25 -2.76
CA VAL A 224 16.61 2.08 -2.54
C VAL A 224 15.79 0.85 -2.14
N GLU A 225 14.85 0.99 -1.20
CA GLU A 225 13.96 -0.12 -0.80
C GLU A 225 13.02 -0.55 -1.94
N THR A 226 12.63 0.38 -2.80
CA THR A 226 11.84 0.09 -4.01
C THR A 226 12.66 -0.73 -5.01
N ASP A 227 13.89 -0.31 -5.31
CA ASP A 227 14.78 -1.00 -6.24
C ASP A 227 15.11 -2.42 -5.73
N LYS A 228 15.33 -2.59 -4.42
CA LYS A 228 15.48 -3.91 -3.80
C LYS A 228 14.24 -4.80 -3.95
N THR A 229 13.05 -4.22 -3.86
CA THR A 229 11.80 -4.97 -4.06
C THR A 229 11.62 -5.38 -5.52
N LEU A 230 12.02 -4.52 -6.47
CA LEU A 230 12.05 -4.87 -7.90
C LEU A 230 12.99 -6.07 -8.16
N GLU A 231 14.19 -6.06 -7.56
CA GLU A 231 15.13 -7.18 -7.65
C GLU A 231 14.54 -8.48 -7.08
N GLN A 232 13.87 -8.42 -5.92
CA GLN A 232 13.21 -9.58 -5.33
C GLN A 232 12.08 -10.14 -6.21
N LEU A 233 11.33 -9.27 -6.89
CA LEU A 233 10.31 -9.67 -7.85
C LEU A 233 10.95 -10.36 -9.07
N ASP A 234 12.03 -9.79 -9.61
CA ASP A 234 12.78 -10.34 -10.75
C ASP A 234 13.40 -11.71 -10.40
N ASP A 235 13.97 -11.87 -9.21
CA ASP A 235 14.50 -13.14 -8.69
C ASP A 235 13.40 -14.19 -8.55
N LYS A 236 12.25 -13.81 -7.97
CA LYS A 236 11.11 -14.70 -7.81
C LYS A 236 10.58 -15.16 -9.16
N MET A 237 10.40 -14.26 -10.13
CA MET A 237 10.00 -14.61 -11.48
C MET A 237 11.00 -15.53 -12.16
N THR A 238 12.30 -15.25 -12.03
CA THR A 238 13.37 -16.10 -12.57
C THR A 238 13.31 -17.51 -11.99
N TYR A 239 13.11 -17.63 -10.68
CA TYR A 239 12.93 -18.92 -10.02
C TYR A 239 11.70 -19.67 -10.54
N LEU A 240 10.54 -19.01 -10.61
CA LEU A 240 9.31 -19.64 -11.10
C LEU A 240 9.41 -20.05 -12.58
N ASN A 241 10.08 -19.26 -13.42
CA ASN A 241 10.35 -19.61 -14.81
C ASN A 241 11.26 -20.85 -14.93
N LYS A 242 12.28 -20.98 -14.06
CA LYS A 242 13.11 -22.19 -14.01
C LYS A 242 12.29 -23.43 -13.63
N VAL A 243 11.40 -23.29 -12.64
CA VAL A 243 10.47 -24.37 -12.24
C VAL A 243 9.52 -24.73 -13.38
N LEU A 244 8.96 -23.73 -14.06
CA LEU A 244 8.07 -23.92 -15.21
C LEU A 244 8.77 -24.67 -16.35
N GLY A 245 9.99 -24.25 -16.70
CA GLY A 245 10.80 -24.93 -17.71
C GLY A 245 11.09 -26.38 -17.31
N ALA A 246 11.49 -26.61 -16.06
CA ALA A 246 11.75 -27.96 -15.56
C ALA A 246 10.52 -28.88 -15.59
N LEU A 247 9.32 -28.35 -15.28
CA LEU A 247 8.06 -29.09 -15.41
C LEU A 247 7.75 -29.42 -16.87
N MET A 248 7.94 -28.47 -17.79
CA MET A 248 7.71 -28.69 -19.21
C MET A 248 8.67 -29.73 -19.79
N ASP A 249 9.95 -29.69 -19.43
CA ASP A 249 10.94 -30.70 -19.84
C ASP A 249 10.55 -32.10 -19.36
N TYR A 250 10.12 -32.20 -18.09
CA TYR A 250 9.66 -33.45 -17.49
C TYR A 250 8.42 -34.01 -18.20
N GLN A 251 7.42 -33.16 -18.46
CA GLN A 251 6.14 -33.56 -19.06
C GLN A 251 6.24 -33.88 -20.56
N ASN A 252 7.17 -33.26 -21.29
CA ASN A 252 7.37 -33.51 -22.72
C ASN A 252 8.17 -34.78 -23.04
N GLY A 253 8.50 -35.61 -22.03
CA GLY A 253 9.17 -36.89 -22.22
C GLY A 253 10.65 -36.80 -22.61
N ILE A 254 11.26 -35.61 -22.46
CA ILE A 254 12.72 -35.48 -22.53
C ILE A 254 13.27 -36.16 -21.26
N ILE A 255 14.31 -37.01 -21.39
CA ILE A 255 14.98 -37.58 -20.22
C ILE A 255 15.39 -36.41 -19.31
N PRO A 256 14.75 -36.25 -18.14
CA PRO A 256 14.95 -35.05 -17.33
C PRO A 256 16.41 -35.01 -16.88
N SER A 257 17.08 -33.89 -17.12
CA SER A 257 18.45 -33.72 -16.64
C SER A 257 18.49 -33.79 -15.10
N GLU A 258 19.65 -34.13 -14.53
CA GLU A 258 19.86 -34.07 -13.07
C GLU A 258 19.53 -32.66 -12.52
N VAL A 259 19.79 -31.62 -13.31
CA VAL A 259 19.42 -30.23 -13.00
C VAL A 259 17.89 -30.04 -12.96
N THR A 260 17.16 -30.60 -13.91
CA THR A 260 15.69 -30.58 -13.93
C THR A 260 15.12 -31.23 -12.66
N MET A 261 15.63 -32.40 -12.29
CA MET A 261 15.16 -33.13 -11.11
C MET A 261 15.45 -32.37 -9.81
N THR A 262 16.65 -31.81 -9.66
CA THR A 262 17.01 -31.02 -8.48
C THR A 262 16.16 -29.75 -8.33
N ILE A 263 15.81 -29.08 -9.43
CA ILE A 263 14.90 -27.93 -9.41
C ILE A 263 13.51 -28.33 -8.92
N LEU A 264 12.94 -29.42 -9.46
CA LEU A 264 11.60 -29.89 -9.10
C LEU A 264 11.53 -30.37 -7.64
N ASP A 265 12.53 -31.12 -7.19
CA ASP A 265 12.59 -31.63 -5.82
C ASP A 265 12.74 -30.49 -4.80
N LYS A 266 13.54 -29.46 -5.13
CA LYS A 266 13.66 -28.25 -4.30
C LYS A 266 12.36 -27.45 -4.27
N ALA A 267 11.65 -27.37 -5.40
CA ALA A 267 10.39 -26.64 -5.51
C ALA A 267 9.20 -27.33 -4.83
N LYS A 268 9.29 -28.65 -4.56
CA LYS A 268 8.21 -29.46 -3.96
C LYS A 268 6.89 -29.33 -4.72
N VAL A 269 6.98 -29.23 -6.05
CA VAL A 269 5.84 -29.13 -6.94
C VAL A 269 5.35 -30.51 -7.35
N ASP A 270 4.06 -30.62 -7.62
CA ASP A 270 3.51 -31.80 -8.28
C ASP A 270 4.03 -31.85 -9.73
N LYS A 271 4.78 -32.89 -10.06
CA LYS A 271 5.48 -33.04 -11.35
C LYS A 271 4.50 -33.27 -12.50
N ASP A 272 3.36 -33.86 -12.20
CA ASP A 272 2.26 -34.09 -13.15
C ASP A 272 1.17 -33.00 -13.06
N GLY A 273 1.39 -32.00 -12.21
CA GLY A 273 0.46 -30.89 -11.97
C GLY A 273 0.32 -29.93 -13.16
N ASP A 274 -0.79 -29.19 -13.18
CA ASP A 274 -1.07 -28.18 -14.22
C ASP A 274 -0.15 -26.96 -14.08
N THR A 275 0.50 -26.58 -15.18
CA THR A 275 1.38 -25.41 -15.25
C THR A 275 0.62 -24.08 -15.34
N LYS A 276 -0.71 -24.09 -15.55
CA LYS A 276 -1.52 -22.86 -15.65
C LYS A 276 -1.43 -21.98 -14.41
N SER A 277 -1.48 -22.56 -13.21
CA SER A 277 -1.38 -21.78 -11.97
C SER A 277 -0.02 -21.09 -11.85
N LEU A 278 1.06 -21.77 -12.25
CA LEU A 278 2.42 -21.22 -12.21
C LEU A 278 2.60 -20.09 -13.24
N ARG A 279 2.12 -20.29 -14.47
CA ARG A 279 2.12 -19.25 -15.52
C ARG A 279 1.34 -18.02 -15.09
N LYS A 280 0.20 -18.23 -14.42
CA LYS A 280 -0.61 -17.15 -13.87
C LYS A 280 0.14 -16.37 -12.79
N GLU A 281 0.75 -17.05 -11.82
CA GLU A 281 1.53 -16.38 -10.77
C GLU A 281 2.70 -15.57 -11.36
N ILE A 282 3.41 -16.13 -12.37
CA ILE A 282 4.45 -15.40 -13.11
C ILE A 282 3.87 -14.14 -13.76
N LYS A 283 2.69 -14.25 -14.40
CA LYS A 283 2.05 -13.11 -15.06
C LYS A 283 1.62 -12.03 -14.07
N GLU A 284 1.09 -12.41 -12.90
CA GLU A 284 0.71 -11.49 -11.83
C GLU A 284 1.93 -10.73 -11.29
N LEU A 285 3.03 -11.44 -11.02
CA LEU A 285 4.29 -10.83 -10.58
C LEU A 285 4.89 -9.90 -11.63
N GLN A 286 4.80 -10.27 -12.92
CA GLN A 286 5.26 -9.43 -14.01
C GLN A 286 4.51 -8.10 -14.04
N ILE A 287 3.18 -8.13 -13.91
CA ILE A 287 2.36 -6.91 -13.92
C ILE A 287 2.66 -6.04 -12.68
N GLU A 288 2.81 -6.63 -11.50
CA GLU A 288 3.20 -5.91 -10.28
C GLU A 288 4.55 -5.20 -10.46
N ARG A 289 5.55 -5.93 -10.98
CA ARG A 289 6.90 -5.43 -11.23
C ARG A 289 6.91 -4.30 -12.27
N GLU A 290 6.22 -4.48 -13.40
CA GLU A 290 6.11 -3.45 -14.45
C GLU A 290 5.45 -2.18 -13.93
N THR A 291 4.39 -2.31 -13.14
CA THR A 291 3.69 -1.17 -12.54
C THR A 291 4.59 -0.41 -11.58
N LEU A 292 5.28 -1.12 -10.68
CA LEU A 292 6.19 -0.51 -9.71
C LEU A 292 7.36 0.19 -10.42
N HIS A 293 7.97 -0.47 -11.39
CA HIS A 293 9.09 0.07 -12.16
C HIS A 293 8.69 1.35 -12.92
N LYS A 294 7.52 1.34 -13.57
CA LYS A 294 7.02 2.51 -14.30
C LYS A 294 6.83 3.71 -13.37
N VAL A 295 6.22 3.51 -12.20
CA VAL A 295 6.02 4.58 -11.21
C VAL A 295 7.36 5.10 -10.72
N ARG A 296 8.28 4.20 -10.35
CA ARG A 296 9.63 4.54 -9.90
C ARG A 296 10.36 5.39 -10.95
N ASP A 297 10.39 4.96 -12.20
CA ASP A 297 11.11 5.68 -13.27
C ASP A 297 10.48 7.02 -13.58
N GLN A 298 9.15 7.10 -13.61
CA GLN A 298 8.46 8.37 -13.80
C GLN A 298 8.85 9.37 -12.71
N ILE A 299 8.83 8.94 -11.44
CA ILE A 299 9.17 9.78 -10.30
C ILE A 299 10.64 10.23 -10.34
N VAL A 300 11.57 9.34 -10.68
CA VAL A 300 12.99 9.68 -10.81
C VAL A 300 13.20 10.70 -11.93
N ASN A 301 12.59 10.47 -13.10
CA ASN A 301 12.69 11.40 -14.22
C ASN A 301 12.12 12.79 -13.88
N ASP A 302 10.95 12.84 -13.24
CA ASP A 302 10.30 14.10 -12.85
C ASP A 302 11.15 14.85 -11.81
N TYR A 303 11.76 14.12 -10.87
CA TYR A 303 12.63 14.68 -9.84
C TYR A 303 13.95 15.22 -10.42
N ASP A 304 14.62 14.47 -11.29
CA ASP A 304 15.84 14.90 -11.96
C ASP A 304 15.57 16.12 -12.85
N PHE A 305 14.45 16.13 -13.58
CA PHE A 305 14.00 17.28 -14.35
C PHE A 305 13.78 18.52 -13.46
N ALA A 306 13.15 18.37 -12.30
CA ALA A 306 12.94 19.47 -11.36
C ALA A 306 14.28 20.03 -10.84
N ILE A 307 15.25 19.18 -10.49
CA ILE A 307 16.60 19.62 -10.09
C ILE A 307 17.30 20.38 -11.21
N GLU A 308 17.25 19.86 -12.43
CA GLU A 308 17.87 20.51 -13.59
C GLU A 308 17.25 21.88 -13.89
N MET A 309 15.93 22.02 -13.74
CA MET A 309 15.22 23.28 -13.96
C MET A 309 15.58 24.33 -12.89
N THR A 310 15.62 23.96 -11.62
CA THR A 310 16.06 24.84 -10.52
C THR A 310 17.49 25.31 -10.73
N ASN A 311 18.40 24.40 -11.08
CA ASN A 311 19.79 24.72 -11.38
C ASN A 311 19.95 25.67 -12.59
N ARG A 312 19.11 25.53 -13.63
CA ARG A 312 19.09 26.43 -14.80
C ARG A 312 18.53 27.81 -14.45
N TYR A 313 17.45 27.87 -13.68
CA TYR A 313 16.84 29.12 -13.22
C TYR A 313 17.82 29.92 -12.36
N ASP A 314 18.49 29.28 -11.40
CA ASP A 314 19.47 29.93 -10.53
C ASP A 314 20.69 30.45 -11.28
N LYS A 315 21.16 29.74 -12.32
CA LYS A 315 22.22 30.22 -13.22
C LYS A 315 21.77 31.46 -14.00
N SER A 316 20.57 31.43 -14.59
CA SER A 316 20.01 32.55 -15.36
C SER A 316 19.78 33.80 -14.49
N ASN A 317 19.35 33.60 -13.24
CA ASN A 317 19.09 34.69 -12.30
C ASN A 317 20.40 35.33 -11.78
N LYS A 318 21.45 34.51 -11.58
CA LYS A 318 22.81 35.01 -11.26
C LYS A 318 23.43 35.79 -12.44
N GLU A 319 23.20 35.37 -13.67
CA GLU A 319 23.67 36.09 -14.87
C GLU A 319 22.91 37.39 -15.11
N SER A 320 21.59 37.40 -14.89
CA SER A 320 20.76 38.61 -15.01
C SER A 320 21.13 39.67 -13.96
N LYS A 321 21.37 39.26 -12.71
CA LYS A 321 21.87 40.17 -11.65
C LYS A 321 23.28 40.71 -11.92
N ARG A 322 24.16 39.92 -12.54
CA ARG A 322 25.48 40.38 -12.98
C ARG A 322 25.38 41.41 -14.10
N ARG A 323 24.43 41.25 -15.03
CA ARG A 323 24.19 42.18 -16.14
C ARG A 323 23.50 43.47 -15.74
N SER A 324 22.76 43.49 -14.62
CA SER A 324 22.12 44.72 -14.11
C SER A 324 23.03 45.56 -13.18
N MET A 325 24.22 45.05 -12.83
CA MET A 325 25.23 45.75 -12.01
C MET A 325 26.41 46.27 -12.83
N LEU A 326 26.41 46.03 -14.14
CA LEU A 326 27.30 46.62 -15.14
C LEU A 326 26.50 47.67 -15.92
#